data_AF-A0A8J6PSK9-F1
#
_entry.id   AF-A0A8J6PSK9-F1
#
_cell.length_a   1.000
_cell.length_b   1.000
_cell.length_c   1.000
_cell.angle_alpha   90.00
_cell.angle_beta   90.00
_cell.angle_gamma   90.00
#
_symmetry.space_group_name_H-M   'P 1'
#
loop_
_entity.id
_entity.type
_entity.pdbx_description
1 polymer ?
#
loop_
_entity_poly.entity_id
_entity_poly.type
_entity_poly.pdbx_seq_one_letter_code
_entity_poly.pdbx_strand_id
1 'polypeptide(L)'
;MTAARVFRYVGFEIDPAAGELTCDYAVDDRSFREEIRFPESGPTADRDWSQPAVAEAARLVFLLAGISYYKTAAPPVIDLGDHALTSAEREFLCSYYLEGLGEFAYRNGLDLTGLTITGGELDRRDPVGYLA
;
A
#
# COMPACT_ATOMS: atom_id res chain seq x y z
N MET A 1 12.36 -25.07 0.89
CA MET A 1 11.66 -23.92 0.28
C MET A 1 12.61 -22.73 0.37
N THR A 2 12.87 -22.04 -0.73
CA THR A 2 13.69 -20.83 -0.72
C THR A 2 12.89 -19.70 -0.06
N ALA A 3 13.52 -18.89 0.79
CA ALA A 3 12.88 -17.71 1.35
C ALA A 3 12.47 -16.75 0.22
N ALA A 4 11.30 -16.13 0.34
CA ALA A 4 10.86 -15.13 -0.62
C ALA A 4 11.80 -13.92 -0.62
N ARG A 5 12.02 -13.32 -1.78
CA ARG A 5 13.06 -12.28 -1.94
C ARG A 5 12.50 -10.87 -1.93
N VAL A 6 11.37 -10.64 -2.59
CA VAL A 6 10.82 -9.28 -2.73
C VAL A 6 9.29 -9.27 -2.71
N PHE A 7 8.74 -8.29 -2.00
CA PHE A 7 7.35 -7.87 -2.10
C PHE A 7 7.28 -6.62 -2.99
N ARG A 8 6.38 -6.60 -3.97
CA ARG A 8 6.24 -5.49 -4.92
C ARG A 8 4.87 -4.87 -4.83
N TYR A 9 4.84 -3.55 -4.75
CA TYR A 9 3.68 -2.74 -5.06
C TYR A 9 3.58 -2.61 -6.59
N VAL A 10 2.58 -3.26 -7.20
CA VAL A 10 2.45 -3.30 -8.66
C VAL A 10 1.68 -2.08 -9.16
N GLY A 11 0.47 -1.86 -8.65
CA GLY A 11 -0.35 -0.74 -9.08
C GLY A 11 -1.70 -0.66 -8.35
N PHE A 12 -2.39 0.45 -8.54
CA PHE A 12 -3.77 0.60 -8.11
C PHE A 12 -4.57 1.37 -9.15
N GLU A 13 -5.86 1.08 -9.24
CA GLU A 13 -6.78 1.68 -10.21
C GLU A 13 -8.12 1.98 -9.54
N ILE A 14 -8.64 3.18 -9.79
CA ILE A 14 -9.99 3.56 -9.38
C ILE A 14 -10.90 3.37 -10.59
N ASP A 15 -12.03 2.66 -10.40
CA ASP A 15 -13.16 2.65 -11.32
C ASP A 15 -14.30 3.48 -10.71
N PRO A 16 -14.47 4.75 -11.10
CA PRO A 16 -15.55 5.60 -10.59
C PRO A 16 -16.94 5.09 -10.93
N ALA A 17 -17.10 4.39 -12.06
CA ALA A 17 -18.39 3.90 -12.53
C ALA A 17 -18.84 2.68 -11.72
N ALA A 18 -17.90 1.80 -11.35
CA ALA A 18 -18.15 0.69 -10.45
C ALA A 18 -18.08 1.06 -8.96
N GLY A 19 -17.50 2.23 -8.64
CA GLY A 19 -17.23 2.63 -7.26
C GLY A 19 -16.22 1.71 -6.58
N GLU A 20 -15.17 1.31 -7.30
CA GLU A 20 -14.21 0.29 -6.90
C GLU A 20 -12.77 0.81 -6.94
N LEU A 21 -11.95 0.37 -5.98
CA LEU A 21 -10.49 0.51 -5.99
C LEU A 21 -9.87 -0.88 -6.11
N THR A 22 -9.09 -1.10 -7.15
CA THR A 22 -8.27 -2.30 -7.32
C THR A 22 -6.84 -2.02 -6.90
N CYS A 23 -6.23 -2.93 -6.15
CA CYS A 23 -4.84 -2.87 -5.70
C CYS A 23 -4.12 -4.16 -6.06
N ASP A 24 -3.03 -4.07 -6.83
CA ASP A 24 -2.24 -5.21 -7.28
C ASP A 24 -0.88 -5.27 -6.57
N TYR A 25 -0.53 -6.46 -6.09
CA TYR A 25 0.72 -6.74 -5.37
C TYR A 25 1.37 -8.02 -5.89
N ALA A 26 2.67 -8.20 -5.61
CA ALA A 26 3.34 -9.46 -5.88
C ALA A 26 4.34 -9.85 -4.79
N VAL A 27 4.54 -11.16 -4.61
CA VAL A 27 5.67 -11.73 -3.87
C VAL A 27 6.36 -12.72 -4.78
N ASP A 28 7.57 -12.37 -5.22
CA ASP A 28 8.33 -13.11 -6.24
C ASP A 28 7.47 -13.43 -7.48
N ASP A 29 7.01 -14.68 -7.64
CA ASP A 29 6.22 -15.18 -8.77
C ASP A 29 4.70 -15.20 -8.51
N ARG A 30 4.26 -14.87 -7.30
CA ARG A 30 2.85 -14.87 -6.90
C ARG A 30 2.27 -13.47 -7.00
N SER A 31 1.15 -13.33 -7.70
CA SER A 31 0.38 -12.09 -7.81
C SER A 31 -0.84 -12.11 -6.90
N PHE A 32 -1.19 -10.94 -6.37
CA PHE A 32 -2.37 -10.73 -5.55
C PHE A 32 -3.13 -9.49 -6.05
N ARG A 33 -4.46 -9.55 -5.95
CA ARG A 33 -5.37 -8.44 -6.22
C ARG A 33 -6.32 -8.26 -5.06
N GLU A 34 -6.47 -7.02 -4.62
CA GLU A 34 -7.51 -6.59 -3.68
C GLU A 34 -8.52 -5.71 -4.42
N GLU A 35 -9.81 -5.98 -4.19
CA GLU A 35 -10.93 -5.23 -4.76
C GLU A 35 -11.74 -4.61 -3.61
N ILE A 36 -11.72 -3.28 -3.52
CA ILE A 36 -12.39 -2.53 -2.47
C ILE A 36 -13.60 -1.82 -3.08
N ARG A 37 -14.80 -2.23 -2.68
CA ARG A 37 -16.06 -1.68 -3.17
C ARG A 37 -16.65 -0.68 -2.20
N PHE A 38 -16.97 0.50 -2.71
CA PHE A 38 -17.55 1.58 -1.91
C PHE A 38 -19.07 1.66 -2.19
N PRO A 39 -19.94 1.57 -1.16
CA PRO A 39 -21.38 1.50 -1.35
C PRO A 39 -21.97 2.79 -1.97
N GLU A 40 -22.99 2.64 -2.82
CA GLU A 40 -23.71 3.74 -3.50
C GLU A 40 -24.52 4.62 -2.55
N SER A 41 -25.02 4.05 -1.46
CA SER A 41 -25.80 4.76 -0.46
C SER A 41 -24.99 5.01 0.82
N GLY A 42 -24.97 6.24 1.29
CA GLY A 42 -24.29 6.64 2.53
C GLY A 42 -24.03 8.16 2.58
N PRO A 43 -23.32 8.65 3.61
CA PRO A 43 -22.95 10.07 3.74
C PRO A 43 -22.10 10.61 2.57
N THR A 44 -21.61 9.70 1.73
CA THR A 44 -20.77 9.93 0.55
C THR A 44 -21.56 9.68 -0.75
N ALA A 45 -22.88 9.88 -0.79
CA ALA A 45 -23.67 9.63 -2.00
C ALA A 45 -23.28 10.56 -3.18
N ASP A 46 -22.79 11.77 -2.86
CA ASP A 46 -22.18 12.70 -3.82
C ASP A 46 -20.67 12.41 -3.95
N ARG A 47 -20.31 11.40 -4.73
CA ARG A 47 -18.90 11.03 -4.97
C ARG A 47 -18.32 11.79 -6.15
N ASP A 48 -17.59 12.86 -5.85
CA ASP A 48 -16.69 13.45 -6.83
C ASP A 48 -15.37 12.69 -6.85
N TRP A 49 -15.32 11.61 -7.64
CA TRP A 49 -14.11 10.81 -7.85
C TRP A 49 -12.99 11.58 -8.56
N SER A 50 -13.28 12.77 -9.14
CA SER A 50 -12.29 13.59 -9.82
C SER A 50 -11.44 14.43 -8.87
N GLN A 51 -11.82 14.51 -7.58
CA GLN A 51 -11.08 15.24 -6.56
C GLN A 51 -9.65 14.69 -6.41
N PRO A 52 -8.61 15.55 -6.45
CA PRO A 52 -7.22 15.12 -6.26
C PRO A 52 -6.99 14.34 -4.97
N ALA A 53 -7.74 14.65 -3.91
CA ALA A 53 -7.69 13.95 -2.64
C ALA A 53 -8.14 12.49 -2.72
N VAL A 54 -9.00 12.12 -3.67
CA VAL A 54 -9.46 10.74 -3.88
C VAL A 54 -8.33 9.88 -4.43
N ALA A 55 -7.56 10.39 -5.39
CA ALA A 55 -6.39 9.69 -5.92
C ALA A 55 -5.32 9.47 -4.83
N GLU A 56 -5.07 10.46 -3.98
CA GLU A 56 -4.16 10.29 -2.83
C GLU A 56 -4.69 9.30 -1.79
N ALA A 57 -5.99 9.37 -1.47
CA ALA A 57 -6.60 8.42 -0.53
C ALA A 57 -6.49 6.99 -1.07
N ALA A 58 -6.75 6.77 -2.36
CA ALA A 58 -6.58 5.47 -3.00
C ALA A 58 -5.14 4.99 -2.95
N ARG A 59 -4.16 5.87 -3.20
CA ARG A 59 -2.73 5.54 -3.07
C ARG A 59 -2.38 5.13 -1.63
N LEU A 60 -2.88 5.84 -0.62
CA LEU A 60 -2.63 5.50 0.79
C LEU A 60 -3.27 4.16 1.17
N VAL A 61 -4.50 3.89 0.71
CA VAL A 61 -5.16 2.59 0.90
C VAL A 61 -4.33 1.48 0.24
N PHE A 62 -3.88 1.68 -0.99
CA PHE A 62 -2.98 0.76 -1.70
C PHE A 62 -1.70 0.48 -0.92
N LEU A 63 -1.03 1.51 -0.38
CA LEU A 63 0.20 1.34 0.39
C LEU A 63 -0.04 0.55 1.68
N LEU A 64 -1.10 0.85 2.42
CA LEU A 64 -1.37 0.23 3.72
C LEU A 64 -1.94 -1.18 3.61
N ALA A 65 -2.85 -1.41 2.66
CA ALA A 65 -3.50 -2.72 2.50
C ALA A 65 -2.52 -3.82 2.05
N GLY A 66 -1.42 -3.44 1.39
CA GLY A 66 -0.34 -4.33 0.96
C GLY A 66 0.24 -5.21 2.08
N ILE A 67 0.15 -4.78 3.34
CA ILE A 67 0.62 -5.53 4.50
C ILE A 67 0.01 -6.93 4.61
N SER A 68 -1.26 -7.08 4.21
CA SER A 68 -1.96 -8.36 4.25
C SER A 68 -1.29 -9.39 3.34
N TYR A 69 -0.80 -8.95 2.18
CA TYR A 69 -0.17 -9.79 1.18
C TYR A 69 1.33 -9.97 1.43
N TYR A 70 2.00 -8.95 1.96
CA TYR A 70 3.39 -9.07 2.44
C TYR A 70 3.55 -10.22 3.43
N LYS A 71 2.60 -10.38 4.37
CA LYS A 71 2.61 -11.45 5.38
C LYS A 71 2.62 -12.87 4.81
N THR A 72 2.30 -13.07 3.53
CA THR A 72 2.34 -14.40 2.90
C THR A 72 3.75 -15.00 2.81
N ALA A 73 4.79 -14.16 2.87
CA ALA A 73 6.17 -14.65 2.98
C ALA A 73 7.17 -13.70 3.67
N ALA A 74 6.75 -12.48 4.02
CA ALA A 74 7.54 -11.47 4.72
C ALA A 74 8.98 -11.31 4.19
N PRO A 75 9.16 -11.04 2.89
CA PRO A 75 10.49 -10.88 2.30
C PRO A 75 11.22 -9.66 2.90
N PRO A 76 12.56 -9.66 2.92
CA PRO A 76 13.36 -8.57 3.51
C PRO A 76 13.35 -7.28 2.68
N VAL A 77 12.82 -7.32 1.46
CA VAL A 77 12.77 -6.17 0.54
C VAL A 77 11.33 -5.90 0.14
N ILE A 78 10.92 -4.65 0.30
CA ILE A 78 9.74 -4.06 -0.31
C ILE A 78 10.22 -3.18 -1.46
N ASP A 79 9.65 -3.39 -2.64
CA ASP A 79 9.89 -2.60 -3.85
C ASP A 79 8.61 -1.84 -4.20
N LEU A 80 8.70 -0.51 -4.19
CA LEU A 80 7.61 0.38 -4.52
C LEU A 80 7.41 0.53 -6.04
N GLY A 81 8.32 0.01 -6.87
CA GLY A 81 8.31 0.26 -8.30
C GLY A 81 8.30 1.77 -8.59
N ASP A 82 7.32 2.20 -9.37
CA ASP A 82 7.13 3.60 -9.77
C ASP A 82 6.34 4.44 -8.74
N HIS A 83 5.91 3.82 -7.62
CA HIS A 83 5.11 4.48 -6.58
C HIS A 83 6.00 5.26 -5.60
N ALA A 84 6.48 6.42 -6.05
CA ALA A 84 7.36 7.27 -5.25
C ALA A 84 6.70 7.72 -3.92
N LEU A 85 7.50 7.78 -2.85
CA LEU A 85 7.07 8.24 -1.52
C LEU A 85 7.82 9.50 -1.11
N THR A 86 7.17 10.35 -0.31
CA THR A 86 7.89 11.39 0.44
C THR A 86 8.76 10.73 1.51
N SER A 87 9.75 11.44 2.05
CA SER A 87 10.58 10.92 3.15
C SER A 87 9.73 10.54 4.38
N ALA A 88 8.71 11.35 4.70
CA ALA A 88 7.80 11.08 5.81
C ALA A 88 6.91 9.86 5.56
N GLU A 89 6.40 9.68 4.34
CA GLU A 89 5.63 8.48 3.97
C GLU A 89 6.47 7.22 4.04
N ARG A 90 7.74 7.28 3.60
CA ARG A 90 8.67 6.15 3.67
C ARG A 90 8.97 5.75 5.11
N GLU A 91 9.26 6.74 5.97
CA GLU A 91 9.50 6.50 7.40
C GLU A 91 8.26 5.90 8.06
N PHE A 92 7.08 6.46 7.81
CA PHE A 92 5.82 5.94 8.32
C PHE A 92 5.55 4.53 7.84
N LEU A 93 5.72 4.24 6.54
CA LEU A 93 5.47 2.90 6.00
C LEU A 93 6.45 1.88 6.59
N CYS A 94 7.71 2.25 6.79
CA CYS A 94 8.69 1.38 7.45
C CYS A 94 8.27 1.05 8.89
N SER A 95 7.91 2.05 9.70
CA SER A 95 7.39 1.85 11.06
C SER A 95 6.10 1.02 11.05
N TYR A 96 5.18 1.29 10.13
CA TYR A 96 3.93 0.54 9.97
C TYR A 96 4.16 -0.96 9.77
N TYR A 97 5.15 -1.35 8.96
CA TYR A 97 5.52 -2.76 8.79
C TYR A 97 6.27 -3.32 10.00
N LEU A 98 7.28 -2.63 10.51
CA LEU A 98 8.12 -3.14 11.59
C LEU A 98 7.36 -3.28 12.92
N GLU A 99 6.64 -2.23 13.30
CA GLU A 99 5.90 -2.16 14.56
C GLU A 99 4.56 -2.87 14.44
N GLY A 100 3.84 -2.66 13.33
CA GLY A 100 2.54 -3.28 13.09
C GLY A 100 2.59 -4.82 12.95
N LEU A 101 3.76 -5.37 12.58
CA LEU A 101 3.95 -6.82 12.47
C LEU A 101 4.78 -7.43 13.61
N GLY A 102 5.04 -6.72 14.71
CA GLY A 102 5.84 -7.24 15.81
C GLY A 102 5.34 -8.59 16.35
N GLU A 103 4.04 -8.71 16.62
CA GLU A 103 3.45 -9.99 17.06
C GLU A 103 3.47 -11.06 15.96
N PHE A 104 3.23 -10.67 14.70
CA PHE A 104 3.31 -11.58 13.56
C PHE A 104 4.73 -12.16 13.42
N ALA A 105 5.75 -11.32 13.53
CA ALA A 105 7.15 -11.73 13.45
C ALA A 105 7.50 -12.68 14.59
N TYR A 106 7.14 -12.32 15.83
CA TYR A 106 7.36 -13.17 17.01
C TYR A 106 6.72 -14.56 16.85
N ARG A 107 5.44 -14.62 16.46
CA ARG A 107 4.72 -15.89 16.32
C ARG A 107 5.26 -16.79 15.20
N ASN A 108 5.90 -16.21 14.18
CA ASN A 108 6.45 -16.93 13.04
C ASN A 108 7.98 -17.12 13.09
N GLY A 109 8.65 -16.68 14.17
CA GLY A 109 10.11 -16.78 14.31
C GLY A 109 10.88 -15.96 13.26
N LEU A 110 10.31 -14.82 12.85
CA LEU A 110 10.90 -13.93 11.85
C LEU A 110 11.60 -12.76 12.54
N ASP A 111 12.67 -12.27 11.90
CA ASP A 111 13.29 -10.99 12.22
C ASP A 111 13.04 -10.03 11.05
N LEU A 112 12.27 -8.98 11.30
CA LEU A 112 11.93 -7.96 10.30
C LEU A 112 12.86 -6.74 10.37
N THR A 113 13.77 -6.65 11.35
CA THR A 113 14.58 -5.44 11.56
C THR A 113 15.47 -5.05 10.39
N GLY A 114 15.79 -6.02 9.51
CA GLY A 114 16.52 -5.80 8.26
C GLY A 114 15.65 -5.40 7.06
N LEU A 115 14.35 -5.11 7.25
CA LEU A 115 13.44 -4.71 6.18
C LEU A 115 13.93 -3.44 5.48
N THR A 116 13.97 -3.49 4.15
CA THR A 116 14.33 -2.35 3.31
C THR A 116 13.19 -2.01 2.36
N ILE A 117 12.94 -0.71 2.18
CA ILE A 117 11.98 -0.21 1.20
C ILE A 117 12.75 0.51 0.09
N THR A 118 12.57 0.06 -1.15
CA THR A 118 13.21 0.59 -2.36
C THR A 118 12.18 1.24 -3.29
N GLY A 119 12.61 2.13 -4.19
CA GLY A 119 11.75 2.89 -5.13
C GLY A 119 11.91 4.40 -5.01
N GLY A 120 11.23 5.15 -5.88
CA GLY A 120 11.43 6.60 -6.07
C GLY A 120 11.14 7.48 -4.84
N GLU A 121 11.72 8.69 -4.85
CA GLU A 121 11.42 9.74 -3.88
C GLU A 121 10.51 10.80 -4.51
N LEU A 122 9.50 11.23 -3.75
CA LEU A 122 8.58 12.29 -4.13
C LEU A 122 8.95 13.56 -3.36
N ASP A 123 9.47 14.57 -4.05
CA ASP A 123 9.77 15.88 -3.47
C ASP A 123 8.49 16.71 -3.30
N ARG A 124 7.76 16.42 -2.22
CA ARG A 124 6.54 17.09 -1.82
C ARG A 124 6.47 17.21 -0.30
N ARG A 125 6.25 18.43 0.19
CA ARG A 125 6.16 18.71 1.64
C ARG A 125 4.77 18.56 2.21
N ASP A 126 3.74 18.94 1.46
CA ASP A 126 2.36 19.00 1.96
C ASP A 126 1.47 17.90 1.35
N PRO A 127 0.53 17.33 2.12
CA PRO A 127 -0.47 16.42 1.58
C PRO A 127 -1.36 17.14 0.55
N VAL A 128 -1.89 16.40 -0.42
CA VAL A 128 -2.87 16.97 -1.36
C VAL A 128 -4.13 17.29 -0.58
N GLY A 129 -4.52 18.57 -0.57
CA GLY A 129 -5.71 19.03 0.11
C GLY A 129 -7.00 18.59 -0.58
N TYR A 130 -8.05 18.47 0.20
CA TYR A 130 -9.41 18.39 -0.34
C TYR A 130 -9.84 19.78 -0.82
N LEU A 131 -10.31 19.89 -2.06
CA LEU A 131 -10.84 21.14 -2.60
C LEU A 131 -12.35 21.16 -2.33
N ALA A 132 -12.78 22.15 -1.53
CA ALA A 132 -14.18 22.36 -1.15
C ALA A 132 -14.99 23.07 -2.23
#